data_AF-A0A257MD69-F1
#
_entry.id   AF-A0A257MD69-F1
#
_cell.length_a   1.000
_cell.length_b   1.000
_cell.length_c   1.000
_cell.angle_alpha   90.00
_cell.angle_beta   90.00
_cell.angle_gamma   90.00
#
_symmetry.space_group_name_H-M   'P 1'
#
loop_
_entity.id
_entity.type
_entity.pdbx_description
1 polymer ?
#
loop_
_entity_poly.entity_id
_entity_poly.type
_entity_poly.pdbx_seq_one_letter_code
_entity_poly.pdbx_strand_id
1 'polypeptide(L)'
;MDEAVEHVRNVVLRLKSLDLSKDPGILQELTLTRRYTKSPGSYKNKQPHIQLVEKMRERGGSVPGVGDRVPFVIVQGRGGKKNRELFVNRAEDPAYALEKNMPLDTDYYVEKQILPPVLRIFESFGVGRDRFCAGRGQSSLFSFGPDANKSPRQKSLSDF
;
A
#
# COMPACT_ATOMS: atom_id res chain seq x y z
N MET A 1 19.17 -6.37 15.31
CA MET A 1 17.96 -5.51 15.26
C MET A 1 18.10 -4.45 14.19
N ASP A 2 19.17 -3.65 14.22
CA ASP A 2 19.39 -2.58 13.24
C ASP A 2 19.46 -3.09 11.79
N GLU A 3 20.12 -4.22 11.55
CA GLU A 3 20.17 -4.86 10.22
C GLU A 3 18.77 -5.19 9.67
N ALA A 4 17.87 -5.67 10.53
CA ALA A 4 16.51 -6.01 10.13
C ALA A 4 15.69 -4.74 9.81
N VAL A 5 15.88 -3.68 10.58
CA VAL A 5 15.26 -2.37 10.30
C VAL A 5 15.77 -1.80 8.98
N GLU A 6 17.07 -1.90 8.73
CA GLU A 6 17.70 -1.43 7.49
C GLU A 6 17.23 -2.24 6.27
N HIS A 7 17.07 -3.55 6.41
CA HIS A 7 16.50 -4.39 5.36
C HIS A 7 15.08 -3.93 4.99
N VAL A 8 14.21 -3.69 5.98
CA VAL A 8 12.85 -3.19 5.73
C VAL A 8 12.87 -1.82 5.03
N ARG A 9 13.77 -0.91 5.46
CA ARG A 9 13.94 0.39 4.76
C ARG A 9 14.30 0.20 3.30
N ASN A 10 15.24 -0.69 3.00
CA ASN A 10 15.67 -0.97 1.63
C ASN A 10 14.52 -1.51 0.78
N VAL A 11 13.68 -2.39 1.33
CA VAL A 11 12.48 -2.86 0.63
C VAL A 11 11.49 -1.72 0.36
N VAL A 12 11.24 -0.86 1.36
CA VAL A 12 10.36 0.31 1.19
C VAL A 12 10.93 1.29 0.15
N LEU A 13 12.24 1.51 0.14
CA LEU A 13 12.91 2.36 -0.84
C LEU A 13 12.82 1.77 -2.25
N ARG A 14 13.09 0.46 -2.42
CA ARG A 14 12.94 -0.28 -3.69
C ARG A 14 11.53 -0.09 -4.26
N LEU A 15 10.50 -0.16 -3.41
CA LEU A 15 9.12 0.06 -3.83
C LEU A 15 8.80 1.52 -4.15
N LYS A 16 9.35 2.49 -3.41
CA LYS A 16 9.13 3.91 -3.69
C LYS A 16 9.81 4.39 -4.97
N SER A 17 10.98 3.82 -5.29
CA SER A 17 11.72 4.10 -6.54
C SER A 17 11.42 3.07 -7.62
N LEU A 18 10.25 2.42 -7.57
CA LEU A 18 9.89 1.33 -8.45
C LEU A 18 9.83 1.77 -9.92
N ASP A 19 10.53 1.03 -10.76
CA ASP A 19 10.50 1.13 -12.22
C ASP A 19 10.37 -0.28 -12.81
N LEU A 20 9.20 -0.59 -13.37
CA LEU A 20 8.91 -1.91 -13.96
C LEU A 20 9.83 -2.26 -15.13
N SER A 21 10.44 -1.26 -15.77
CA SER A 21 11.39 -1.47 -16.87
C SER A 21 12.72 -2.03 -16.37
N LYS A 22 13.11 -1.69 -15.14
CA LYS A 22 14.38 -2.10 -14.52
C LYS A 22 14.25 -3.36 -13.69
N ASP A 23 13.09 -3.54 -13.06
CA ASP A 23 12.78 -4.68 -12.22
C ASP A 23 11.38 -5.23 -12.57
N PRO A 24 11.25 -5.99 -13.67
CA PRO A 24 9.98 -6.62 -14.02
C PRO A 24 9.64 -7.79 -13.07
N GLY A 25 10.63 -8.36 -12.38
CA GLY A 25 10.46 -9.51 -11.48
C GLY A 25 9.63 -9.18 -10.24
N ILE A 26 9.73 -7.93 -9.75
CA ILE A 26 8.95 -7.47 -8.59
C ILE A 26 7.44 -7.57 -8.78
N LEU A 27 6.95 -7.64 -10.02
CA LEU A 27 5.54 -7.80 -10.31
C LEU A 27 4.99 -9.13 -9.74
N GLN A 28 5.81 -10.17 -9.75
CA GLN A 28 5.45 -11.47 -9.17
C GLN A 28 5.35 -11.37 -7.64
N GLU A 29 6.26 -10.62 -7.00
CA GLU A 29 6.24 -10.33 -5.56
C GLU A 29 5.01 -9.50 -5.14
N LEU A 30 4.55 -8.61 -6.04
CA LEU A 30 3.42 -7.70 -5.79
C LEU A 30 2.06 -8.26 -6.26
N THR A 31 2.04 -9.43 -6.90
CA THR A 31 0.81 -10.05 -7.37
C THR A 31 0.00 -10.59 -6.19
N LEU A 32 -1.18 -10.01 -5.99
CA LEU A 32 -2.16 -10.46 -5.01
C LEU A 32 -3.05 -11.52 -5.63
N THR A 33 -3.61 -12.40 -4.80
CA THR A 33 -4.51 -13.45 -5.28
C THR A 33 -5.75 -13.54 -4.40
N ARG A 34 -6.93 -13.65 -5.02
CA ARG A 34 -8.19 -13.83 -4.29
C ARG A 34 -9.11 -14.81 -5.00
N ARG A 35 -9.85 -15.60 -4.23
CA ARG A 35 -10.80 -16.58 -4.78
C ARG A 35 -12.04 -15.87 -5.32
N TYR A 36 -12.41 -16.18 -6.55
CA TYR A 36 -13.60 -15.67 -7.19
C TYR A 36 -14.78 -16.60 -6.88
N THR A 37 -15.65 -16.19 -5.95
CA THR A 37 -16.65 -17.09 -5.34
C THR A 37 -18.06 -16.98 -5.90
N LYS A 38 -18.43 -15.88 -6.55
CA LYS A 38 -19.74 -15.66 -7.18
C LYS A 38 -19.58 -14.80 -8.43
N SER A 39 -20.60 -14.77 -9.28
CA SER A 39 -20.61 -13.86 -10.43
C SER A 39 -20.77 -12.40 -9.98
N PRO A 40 -20.24 -11.41 -10.75
CA PRO A 40 -20.28 -10.00 -10.39
C PRO A 40 -21.69 -9.48 -10.06
N GLY A 41 -22.71 -9.95 -10.78
CA GLY A 41 -24.11 -9.57 -10.55
C GLY A 41 -24.71 -10.06 -9.23
N SER A 42 -24.04 -10.96 -8.50
CA SER A 42 -24.51 -11.50 -7.22
C SER A 42 -23.93 -10.76 -6.00
N TYR A 43 -22.92 -9.91 -6.18
CA TYR A 43 -22.28 -9.22 -5.07
C TYR A 43 -22.88 -7.83 -4.83
N LYS A 44 -23.37 -7.62 -3.60
CA LYS A 44 -23.78 -6.29 -3.12
C LYS A 44 -22.62 -5.28 -3.07
N ASN A 45 -21.39 -5.77 -2.85
CA ASN A 45 -20.19 -4.95 -2.73
C ASN A 45 -19.19 -5.29 -3.83
N LYS A 46 -18.81 -4.30 -4.63
CA LYS A 46 -17.75 -4.43 -5.64
C LYS A 46 -16.41 -4.67 -4.95
N GLN A 47 -15.67 -5.68 -5.42
CA GLN A 47 -14.32 -6.00 -4.94
C GLN A 47 -13.34 -5.95 -6.11
N PRO A 48 -12.04 -5.66 -5.86
CA PRO A 48 -11.07 -5.46 -6.93
C PRO A 48 -10.94 -6.66 -7.89
N HIS A 49 -10.84 -7.89 -7.36
CA HIS A 49 -10.75 -9.10 -8.17
C HIS A 49 -12.01 -9.37 -9.01
N ILE A 50 -13.20 -8.93 -8.58
CA ILE A 50 -14.44 -9.06 -9.35
C ILE A 50 -14.43 -8.06 -10.49
N GLN A 51 -14.04 -6.82 -10.22
CA GLN A 51 -13.96 -5.77 -11.23
C GLN A 51 -12.91 -6.12 -12.31
N LEU A 52 -11.81 -6.77 -11.92
CA LEU A 52 -10.82 -7.27 -12.86
C LEU A 52 -11.42 -8.32 -13.81
N VAL A 53 -12.15 -9.30 -13.28
CA VAL A 53 -12.84 -10.32 -14.08
C VAL A 53 -13.78 -9.68 -15.12
N GLU A 54 -14.50 -8.62 -14.74
CA GLU A 54 -15.32 -7.85 -15.69
C GLU A 54 -14.47 -7.17 -16.77
N LYS A 55 -13.38 -6.47 -16.39
CA LYS A 55 -12.47 -5.83 -17.35
C LYS A 55 -11.83 -6.83 -18.32
N MET A 56 -11.43 -8.01 -17.84
CA MET A 56 -10.86 -9.07 -18.68
C MET A 56 -11.89 -9.58 -19.68
N ARG A 57 -13.16 -9.72 -19.26
CA ARG A 57 -14.27 -10.10 -20.14
C ARG A 57 -14.54 -9.05 -21.21
N GLU A 58 -14.57 -7.77 -20.85
CA GLU A 58 -14.76 -6.65 -21.78
C GLU A 58 -13.66 -6.59 -22.85
N ARG A 59 -12.43 -6.97 -22.49
CA ARG A 59 -11.29 -7.04 -23.41
C ARG A 59 -11.27 -8.30 -24.28
N GLY A 60 -12.17 -9.26 -24.06
CA GLY A 60 -12.16 -10.55 -24.74
C GLY A 60 -11.03 -11.49 -24.28
N GLY A 61 -10.44 -11.26 -23.10
CA GLY A 61 -9.40 -12.12 -22.52
C GLY A 61 -9.95 -13.39 -21.87
N SER A 62 -9.06 -14.33 -21.55
CA SER A 62 -9.41 -15.52 -20.75
C SER A 62 -9.74 -15.12 -19.32
N VAL A 63 -10.93 -15.49 -18.85
CA VAL A 63 -11.42 -15.10 -17.52
C VAL A 63 -11.47 -16.34 -16.61
N PRO A 64 -10.94 -16.27 -15.38
CA PRO A 64 -11.04 -17.37 -14.42
C PRO A 64 -12.49 -17.77 -14.10
N GLY A 65 -12.71 -19.07 -13.89
CA GLY A 65 -14.00 -19.64 -13.53
C GLY A 65 -14.37 -19.38 -12.07
N VAL A 66 -15.66 -19.52 -11.74
CA VAL A 66 -16.12 -19.46 -10.34
C VAL A 66 -15.47 -20.61 -9.57
N GLY A 67 -14.78 -20.28 -8.48
CA GLY A 67 -14.00 -21.23 -7.67
C GLY A 67 -12.49 -21.02 -7.79
N ASP A 68 -12.04 -20.41 -8.89
CA ASP A 68 -10.63 -20.17 -9.18
C ASP A 68 -10.07 -19.00 -8.39
N ARG A 69 -8.73 -18.95 -8.37
CA ARG A 69 -7.96 -17.84 -7.82
C ARG A 69 -7.63 -16.86 -8.92
N VAL A 70 -8.00 -15.60 -8.71
CA VAL A 70 -7.73 -14.50 -9.64
C VAL A 70 -6.47 -13.77 -9.15
N PRO A 71 -5.36 -13.82 -9.91
CA PRO A 71 -4.21 -12.98 -9.65
C PRO A 71 -4.48 -11.53 -10.12
N PHE A 72 -4.02 -10.55 -9.36
CA PHE A 72 -4.16 -9.14 -9.72
C PHE A 72 -3.10 -8.27 -9.03
N VAL A 73 -2.81 -7.12 -9.64
CA VAL A 73 -1.99 -6.06 -9.06
C VAL A 73 -2.81 -4.80 -8.87
N ILE A 74 -2.40 -3.93 -7.96
CA ILE A 74 -3.04 -2.63 -7.74
C ILE A 74 -2.23 -1.56 -8.47
N VAL A 75 -2.85 -0.97 -9.49
CA VAL A 75 -2.27 0.14 -10.26
C VAL A 75 -2.53 1.49 -9.60
N GLN A 76 -1.72 2.48 -9.94
CA GLN A 76 -1.92 3.85 -9.52
C GLN A 76 -3.27 4.35 -10.07
N GLY A 77 -4.10 4.91 -9.18
CA GLY A 77 -5.43 5.36 -9.54
C GLY A 77 -5.35 6.52 -10.53
N ARG A 78 -6.23 6.53 -11.53
CA ARG A 78 -6.32 7.62 -12.49
C ARG A 78 -7.09 8.80 -11.87
N GLY A 79 -6.71 10.02 -12.27
CA GLY A 79 -7.37 11.26 -11.87
C GLY A 79 -6.74 11.99 -10.67
N GLY A 80 -6.91 13.31 -10.64
CA GLY A 80 -6.40 14.17 -9.56
C GLY A 80 -7.17 14.03 -8.25
N LYS A 81 -6.78 14.78 -7.21
CA LYS A 81 -7.36 14.71 -5.85
C LYS A 81 -8.89 14.77 -5.79
N LYS A 82 -9.55 15.47 -6.73
CA LYS A 82 -11.01 15.63 -6.78
C LYS A 82 -11.75 14.46 -7.45
N ASN A 83 -11.11 13.75 -8.37
CA ASN A 83 -11.69 12.62 -9.11
C ASN A 83 -10.78 11.40 -8.96
N ARG A 84 -10.52 10.98 -7.72
CA ARG A 84 -9.75 9.75 -7.48
C ARG A 84 -10.60 8.56 -7.90
N GLU A 85 -10.05 7.76 -8.81
CA GLU A 85 -10.57 6.45 -9.12
C GLU A 85 -10.78 5.61 -7.84
N LEU A 86 -11.94 4.95 -7.76
CA LEU A 86 -12.28 4.09 -6.64
C LEU A 86 -11.30 2.91 -6.56
N PHE A 87 -10.91 2.52 -5.34
CA PHE A 87 -9.96 1.43 -5.12
C PHE A 87 -10.34 0.12 -5.84
N VAL A 88 -11.62 -0.18 -5.93
CA VAL A 88 -12.15 -1.37 -6.60
C VAL A 88 -11.82 -1.42 -8.10
N ASN A 89 -11.61 -0.27 -8.75
CA ASN A 89 -11.28 -0.21 -10.17
C ASN A 89 -9.79 -0.26 -10.44
N ARG A 90 -8.96 -0.22 -9.39
CA ARG A 90 -7.50 -0.15 -9.50
C ARG A 90 -6.83 -1.52 -9.62
N ALA A 91 -7.61 -2.60 -9.57
CA ALA A 91 -7.08 -3.92 -9.90
C ALA A 91 -6.86 -4.05 -11.41
N GLU A 92 -5.69 -4.57 -11.77
CA GLU A 92 -5.35 -4.98 -13.12
C GLU A 92 -4.71 -6.37 -13.15
N ASP A 93 -4.78 -6.97 -14.33
CA ASP A 93 -4.08 -8.21 -14.62
C ASP A 93 -2.56 -7.93 -14.66
N PRO A 94 -1.71 -8.75 -14.03
CA PRO A 94 -0.27 -8.53 -14.01
C PRO A 94 0.34 -8.48 -15.42
N ALA A 95 -0.03 -9.39 -16.31
CA ALA A 95 0.52 -9.41 -17.67
C ALA A 95 0.11 -8.16 -18.45
N TYR A 96 -1.14 -7.74 -18.31
CA TYR A 96 -1.63 -6.50 -18.92
C TYR A 96 -0.96 -5.24 -18.36
N ALA A 97 -0.74 -5.18 -17.05
CA ALA A 97 -0.04 -4.06 -16.41
C ALA A 97 1.42 -3.95 -16.90
N LEU A 98 2.09 -5.08 -17.11
CA LEU A 98 3.44 -5.13 -17.67
C LEU A 98 3.44 -4.69 -19.15
N GLU A 99 2.57 -5.25 -19.98
CA GLU A 99 2.49 -4.94 -21.42
C GLU A 99 2.21 -3.45 -21.66
N LYS A 100 1.34 -2.84 -20.86
CA LYS A 100 0.99 -1.42 -20.97
C LYS A 100 1.85 -0.50 -20.09
N ASN A 101 2.87 -1.04 -19.43
CA ASN A 101 3.76 -0.32 -18.52
C ASN A 101 3.00 0.57 -17.52
N MET A 102 1.96 0.00 -16.88
CA MET A 102 1.10 0.75 -15.97
C MET A 102 1.80 1.00 -14.63
N PRO A 103 1.79 2.23 -14.10
CA PRO A 103 2.38 2.51 -12.80
C PRO A 103 1.62 1.77 -11.70
N LEU A 104 2.34 1.10 -10.80
CA LEU A 104 1.76 0.43 -9.64
C LEU A 104 1.51 1.40 -8.49
N ASP A 105 0.57 1.06 -7.60
CA ASP A 105 0.36 1.83 -6.37
C ASP A 105 1.36 1.46 -5.28
N THR A 106 2.54 2.03 -5.36
CA THR A 106 3.62 1.83 -4.38
C THR A 106 3.17 2.16 -2.96
N ASP A 107 2.36 3.21 -2.78
CA ASP A 107 1.86 3.63 -1.47
C ASP A 107 0.94 2.56 -0.89
N TYR A 108 0.06 1.94 -1.69
CA TYR A 108 -0.79 0.86 -1.22
C TYR A 108 0.02 -0.35 -0.73
N TYR A 109 1.03 -0.78 -1.49
CA TYR A 109 1.85 -1.93 -1.08
C TYR A 109 2.65 -1.65 0.19
N VAL A 110 3.24 -0.46 0.32
CA VAL A 110 3.97 -0.07 1.54
C VAL A 110 3.00 0.04 2.73
N GLU A 111 1.94 0.83 2.59
CA GLU A 111 1.07 1.24 3.70
C GLU A 111 0.07 0.16 4.13
N LYS A 112 -0.39 -0.66 3.19
CA LYS A 112 -1.45 -1.65 3.43
C LYS A 112 -0.97 -3.09 3.44
N GLN A 113 0.18 -3.41 2.82
CA GLN A 113 0.70 -4.77 2.79
C GLN A 113 1.93 -4.94 3.69
N ILE A 114 2.94 -4.09 3.56
CA ILE A 114 4.25 -4.32 4.21
C ILE A 114 4.28 -3.77 5.64
N LEU A 115 3.88 -2.51 5.84
CA LEU A 115 3.99 -1.89 7.17
C LEU A 115 3.15 -2.58 8.25
N PRO A 116 1.88 -3.00 8.02
CA PRO A 116 1.09 -3.62 9.08
C PRO A 116 1.71 -4.87 9.72
N PRO A 117 2.19 -5.88 8.96
CA PRO A 117 2.87 -7.03 9.55
C PRO A 117 4.24 -6.68 10.14
N VAL A 118 5.01 -5.79 9.50
CA VAL A 118 6.30 -5.34 10.04
C VAL A 118 6.10 -4.68 11.40
N LEU A 119 5.20 -3.71 11.51
CA LEU A 119 4.92 -3.01 12.76
C LEU A 119 4.50 -4.00 13.85
N ARG A 120 3.64 -4.98 13.52
CA ARG A 120 3.22 -6.00 14.49
C ARG A 120 4.40 -6.81 15.05
N ILE A 121 5.39 -7.14 14.21
CA ILE A 121 6.59 -7.88 14.65
C ILE A 121 7.49 -6.98 15.50
N PHE A 122 7.64 -5.71 15.11
CA PHE A 122 8.59 -4.78 15.70
C PHE A 122 8.05 -4.00 16.92
N GLU A 123 6.74 -4.00 17.13
CA GLU A 123 6.06 -3.38 18.26
C GLU A 123 6.52 -3.98 19.59
N SER A 124 6.71 -5.31 19.65
CA SER A 124 7.25 -5.99 20.84
C SER A 124 8.69 -5.61 21.19
N PHE A 125 9.41 -5.00 20.24
CA PHE A 125 10.78 -4.52 20.41
C PHE A 125 10.87 -2.99 20.54
N GLY A 126 9.74 -2.29 20.64
CA GLY A 126 9.70 -0.84 20.80
C GLY A 126 10.12 -0.05 19.56
N VAL A 127 10.13 -0.66 18.38
CA VAL A 127 10.51 0.01 17.13
C VAL A 127 9.26 0.57 16.44
N GLY A 128 9.23 1.90 16.31
CA GLY A 128 8.12 2.64 15.71
C GLY A 128 8.18 2.75 14.19
N ARG A 129 7.07 3.22 13.61
CA ARG A 129 6.89 3.42 12.16
C ARG A 129 7.89 4.38 11.53
N ASP A 130 8.27 5.40 12.29
CA ASP A 130 9.27 6.42 11.93
C ASP A 130 10.60 5.79 11.51
N ARG A 131 10.95 4.64 12.08
CA ARG A 131 12.18 3.94 11.74
C ARG A 131 12.13 3.28 10.37
N PHE A 132 10.98 2.96 9.80
CA PHE A 132 10.88 2.28 8.50
C PHE A 132 10.64 3.24 7.33
N CYS A 133 9.93 4.33 7.57
CA CYS A 133 9.61 5.31 6.55
C CYS A 133 10.62 6.47 6.57
N ALA A 134 11.70 6.35 5.79
CA ALA A 134 12.56 7.50 5.54
C ALA A 134 11.77 8.62 4.82
N GLY A 135 11.67 9.80 5.45
CA GLY A 135 11.26 11.05 4.78
C GLY A 135 9.77 11.42 4.81
N ARG A 136 9.22 11.70 5.98
CA ARG A 136 8.63 13.00 6.32
C ARG A 136 8.45 13.00 7.83
N GLY A 137 9.52 13.41 8.53
CA GLY A 137 9.33 13.85 9.90
C GLY A 137 8.20 14.87 9.87
N GLN A 138 7.07 14.57 10.51
CA GLN A 138 6.30 15.66 11.06
C GLN A 138 7.24 16.30 12.07
N SER A 139 8.00 17.30 11.64
CA SER A 139 8.55 18.26 12.57
C SER A 139 7.34 18.77 13.35
N SER A 140 7.23 18.33 14.60
CA SER A 140 6.18 18.83 15.47
C SER A 140 6.21 20.36 15.38
N LEU A 141 5.04 20.99 15.31
CA LEU A 141 4.94 22.45 15.14
C LEU A 141 5.68 23.22 16.25
N PHE A 142 6.00 22.54 17.36
CA PHE A 142 6.75 23.03 18.52
C PHE A 142 8.29 22.98 18.36
N SER A 143 8.83 22.36 17.31
CA SER A 143 10.29 22.20 17.13
C SER A 143 11.01 23.43 16.56
N PHE A 144 10.29 24.50 16.21
CA PHE A 144 10.87 25.72 15.61
C PHE A 144 10.85 26.94 16.54
N GLY A 145 10.43 26.79 17.81
CA GLY A 145 10.41 27.88 18.79
C GLY A 145 11.67 27.90 19.68
N PRO A 146 12.14 29.08 20.12
CA PRO A 146 13.35 29.21 20.96
C PRO A 146 13.25 28.58 22.37
N ASP A 147 12.09 28.06 22.77
CA ASP A 147 11.85 27.42 24.06
C ASP A 147 11.75 25.88 23.97
N ALA A 148 12.63 25.24 23.20
CA ALA A 148 12.63 23.77 23.00
C ALA A 148 13.08 22.94 24.23
N ASN A 149 13.31 23.55 25.40
CA ASN A 149 13.81 22.84 26.58
C ASN A 149 13.20 23.33 27.90
N LYS A 150 11.87 23.27 28.03
CA LYS A 150 11.22 23.33 29.35
C LYS A 150 10.22 22.19 29.48
N SER A 151 10.51 21.28 30.40
CA SER A 151 9.57 20.25 30.83
C SER A 151 8.27 20.90 31.31
N PRO A 152 7.09 20.36 30.94
CA PRO A 152 5.83 20.93 31.36
C PRO A 152 5.69 20.78 32.87
N ARG A 153 5.65 21.90 33.60
CA ARG A 153 5.29 21.90 35.02
C ARG A 153 3.82 21.47 35.13
N GLN A 154 3.57 20.29 35.69
CA GLN A 154 2.24 19.92 36.15
C GLN A 154 1.81 20.96 37.19
N LYS A 155 0.72 21.69 36.90
CA LYS A 155 0.06 22.49 37.92
C LYS A 155 -0.64 21.55 38.89
N SER A 156 -0.30 21.70 40.16
CA SER A 156 -0.94 21.01 41.28
C SER A 156 -2.36 21.54 41.47
N LEU A 157 -3.28 20.67 41.89
CA LEU A 157 -4.68 20.95 42.26
C LEU A 157 -4.85 21.96 43.42
N SER A 158 -3.75 22.55 43.90
CA SER A 158 -3.71 23.60 44.92
C SER A 158 -3.75 25.02 44.36
N ASP A 159 -3.68 25.20 43.03
CA ASP A 159 -3.68 26.52 42.37
C ASP A 159 -5.06 26.94 41.81
N PHE A 160 -6.15 26.36 42.34
CA PHE A 160 -7.53 26.78 42.07
C PHE A 160 -8.18 27.38 43.31
#